data_AF-A0A7C2ISP2-F1
#
_entry.id   AF-A0A7C2ISP2-F1
#
_cell.length_a   1.000
_cell.length_b   1.000
_cell.length_c   1.000
_cell.angle_alpha   90.00
_cell.angle_beta   90.00
_cell.angle_gamma   90.00
#
_symmetry.space_group_name_H-M   'P 1'
#
loop_
_entity.id
_entity.type
_entity.pdbx_description
1 polymer ?
#
loop_
_entity_poly.entity_id
_entity_poly.type
_entity_poly.pdbx_seq_one_letter_code
_entity_poly.pdbx_strand_id
1 'polypeptide(L)'
;MRQQGAGTALFPRIVLAWTLITGLSIAVWAQNLQAGAAANKITPSKTVYLAGYSPNRPNRGGVHDDIWVRALVLQVGQERLAIAVCDLLGLLRDDVQKIRQRVRAVLPNRVIVASTHVHSAPDTIGLWGPQPTVSGRDEEYVNFVIETVARTIEEAASKLQPATIGFGKTRVEGISYNYRVKEILDPEAAVLQVRSKGDNKPIATLTNFACHPEVLNNDQLTADFPNWFYRTVEANGGGVAIFVNGALGGMVSPAEDPNYQGEKGKDWARAERMGTLLAQKTLEVVNTMRFSENVAFEHRSQTFSVPLENEQFKQALAIGVIPKGESLQNDMLTTEAHLFRIGNAVFFTMPGEVLPNIGFLLKKYLSAYGDPVFLIGLGNDELGYILCEEDYWLDLYRYERSMSVGSQIGEKLVATAKQLSEGWTPIDRGASSVDAELQKYIQRFRPERAGALKATYRFLLEGAGEYYLRIAEGKATLSKEGNPSEAQVTIRVPAQVFVDIITGKRNALDAYNTGELQVEGDIGLAQYLLYVFE
;
A
#
# COMPACT_ATOMS: atom_id res chain seq x y z
N MET A 1 -3.90 -85.19 32.93
CA MET A 1 -2.49 -85.57 32.65
C MET A 1 -2.18 -85.23 31.20
N ARG A 2 -1.10 -84.45 30.99
CA ARG A 2 -0.24 -84.28 29.81
C ARG A 2 -0.82 -84.58 28.41
N GLN A 3 -0.72 -83.62 27.50
CA GLN A 3 0.30 -83.67 26.44
C GLN A 3 0.50 -82.33 25.73
N GLN A 4 1.72 -82.18 25.22
CA GLN A 4 2.37 -81.03 24.64
C GLN A 4 1.88 -80.76 23.21
N GLY A 5 1.91 -79.50 22.78
CA GLY A 5 1.85 -79.09 21.39
C GLY A 5 2.88 -78.00 21.13
N ALA A 6 3.97 -78.37 20.46
CA ALA A 6 5.06 -77.52 20.05
C ALA A 6 4.66 -76.58 18.90
N GLY A 7 5.31 -75.42 18.84
CA GLY A 7 4.97 -74.32 17.97
C GLY A 7 5.44 -74.42 16.51
N THR A 8 4.92 -73.48 15.72
CA THR A 8 5.46 -73.03 14.44
C THR A 8 5.34 -71.51 14.34
N ALA A 9 6.40 -70.90 13.84
CA ALA A 9 6.66 -69.48 13.80
C ALA A 9 5.77 -68.72 12.79
N LEU A 10 5.42 -67.47 13.11
CA LEU A 10 4.88 -66.49 12.17
C LEU A 10 5.49 -65.11 12.49
N PHE A 11 6.35 -64.63 11.59
CA PHE A 11 6.87 -63.27 11.57
C PHE A 11 5.73 -62.27 11.28
N PRO A 12 5.65 -61.10 11.96
CA PRO A 12 4.64 -60.11 11.67
C PRO A 12 5.00 -59.32 10.40
N ARG A 13 4.12 -59.37 9.39
CA ARG A 13 4.14 -58.44 8.26
C ARG A 13 3.72 -57.05 8.74
N ILE A 14 4.68 -56.13 8.77
CA ILE A 14 4.42 -54.69 8.93
C ILE A 14 3.75 -54.19 7.65
N VAL A 15 2.49 -53.79 7.74
CA VAL A 15 1.80 -53.03 6.68
C VAL A 15 2.02 -51.55 6.96
N LEU A 16 2.91 -50.91 6.20
CA LEU A 16 3.02 -49.44 6.18
C LEU A 16 1.77 -48.88 5.49
N ALA A 17 0.89 -48.24 6.26
CA ALA A 17 -0.17 -47.40 5.72
C ALA A 17 0.45 -46.07 5.25
N TRP A 18 0.46 -45.83 3.94
CA TRP A 18 0.78 -44.53 3.36
C TRP A 18 -0.43 -43.61 3.53
N THR A 19 -0.37 -42.70 4.50
CA THR A 19 -1.33 -41.60 4.62
C THR A 19 -1.02 -40.60 3.51
N LEU A 20 -1.83 -40.62 2.44
CA LEU A 20 -1.85 -39.54 1.46
C LEU A 20 -2.34 -38.26 2.15
N ILE A 21 -1.43 -37.37 2.50
CA ILE A 21 -1.75 -35.98 2.80
C ILE A 21 -2.06 -35.33 1.45
N THR A 22 -3.34 -35.36 1.06
CA THR A 22 -3.83 -34.52 -0.03
C THR A 22 -3.85 -33.09 0.48
N GLY A 23 -2.89 -32.28 0.04
CA GLY A 23 -2.96 -30.84 0.23
C GLY A 23 -4.20 -30.32 -0.48
N LEU A 24 -5.22 -29.92 0.29
CA LEU A 24 -6.33 -29.13 -0.24
C LEU A 24 -5.77 -27.77 -0.64
N SER A 25 -5.39 -27.62 -1.90
CA SER A 25 -5.27 -26.31 -2.53
C SER A 25 -6.66 -25.70 -2.56
N ILE A 26 -6.95 -24.79 -1.62
CA ILE A 26 -8.15 -23.95 -1.71
C ILE A 26 -7.93 -23.04 -2.92
N ALA A 27 -8.50 -23.43 -4.06
CA ALA A 27 -8.55 -22.54 -5.22
C ALA A 27 -9.35 -21.30 -4.81
N VAL A 28 -8.69 -20.14 -4.76
CA VAL A 28 -9.36 -18.84 -4.58
C VAL A 28 -10.10 -18.55 -5.88
N TRP A 29 -11.38 -18.92 -5.94
CA TRP A 29 -12.24 -18.59 -7.06
C TRP A 29 -12.56 -17.10 -7.05
N ALA A 30 -12.56 -16.47 -8.22
CA ALA A 30 -13.01 -15.09 -8.37
C ALA A 30 -14.46 -14.95 -7.91
N GLN A 31 -14.74 -13.92 -7.10
CA GLN A 31 -16.07 -13.66 -6.55
C GLN A 31 -16.56 -12.28 -6.97
N ASN A 32 -17.88 -12.13 -7.10
CA ASN A 32 -18.51 -10.86 -7.46
C ASN A 32 -18.16 -9.78 -6.43
N LEU A 33 -17.56 -8.69 -6.91
CA LEU A 33 -17.26 -7.50 -6.12
C LEU A 33 -18.50 -6.60 -5.98
N GLN A 34 -18.73 -6.11 -4.78
CA GLN A 34 -19.59 -4.95 -4.51
C GLN A 34 -18.79 -3.88 -3.78
N ALA A 35 -19.15 -2.62 -4.00
CA ALA A 35 -18.53 -1.49 -3.33
C ALA A 35 -19.57 -0.44 -2.95
N GLY A 36 -19.33 0.25 -1.85
CA GLY A 36 -20.10 1.39 -1.40
C GLY A 36 -19.19 2.36 -0.65
N ALA A 37 -19.50 3.65 -0.73
CA ALA A 37 -18.68 4.68 -0.13
C ALA A 37 -19.53 5.80 0.48
N ALA A 38 -18.97 6.47 1.48
CA ALA A 38 -19.59 7.59 2.15
C ALA A 38 -18.52 8.54 2.71
N ALA A 39 -18.90 9.79 2.90
CA ALA A 39 -18.09 10.81 3.56
C ALA A 39 -18.97 11.62 4.50
N ASN A 40 -18.51 11.85 5.72
CA ASN A 40 -19.21 12.67 6.70
C ASN A 40 -18.23 13.62 7.39
N LYS A 41 -18.72 14.80 7.73
CA LYS A 41 -17.95 15.82 8.42
C LYS A 41 -17.66 15.37 9.84
N ILE A 42 -16.43 15.59 10.26
CA ILE A 42 -15.99 15.50 11.65
C ILE A 42 -15.58 16.88 12.18
N THR A 43 -15.95 17.97 11.52
CA THR A 43 -15.67 19.33 11.98
C THR A 43 -16.33 19.59 13.35
N PRO A 44 -15.58 20.04 14.38
CA PRO A 44 -16.14 20.35 15.69
C PRO A 44 -17.05 21.59 15.65
N SER A 45 -18.05 21.63 16.52
CA SER A 45 -18.96 22.77 16.67
C SER A 45 -18.46 23.86 17.64
N LYS A 46 -17.35 23.59 18.34
CA LYS A 46 -16.74 24.46 19.35
C LYS A 46 -15.25 24.64 19.10
N THR A 47 -14.65 25.61 19.79
CA THR A 47 -13.20 25.80 19.79
C THR A 47 -12.50 24.60 20.41
N VAL A 48 -11.41 24.18 19.79
CA VAL A 48 -10.58 23.02 20.13
C VAL A 48 -9.11 23.38 19.94
N TYR A 49 -8.21 22.55 20.49
CA TYR A 49 -6.77 22.67 20.24
C TYR A 49 -6.37 21.89 18.99
N LEU A 50 -5.53 22.49 18.15
CA LEU A 50 -4.98 21.87 16.95
C LEU A 50 -3.75 21.02 17.30
N ALA A 51 -3.68 19.79 16.77
CA ALA A 51 -2.57 18.87 17.00
C ALA A 51 -1.39 19.04 16.01
N GLY A 52 -0.25 18.40 16.30
CA GLY A 52 0.90 18.24 15.41
C GLY A 52 2.08 19.16 15.74
N TYR A 53 1.93 20.47 15.57
CA TYR A 53 3.01 21.43 15.81
C TYR A 53 3.25 21.71 17.31
N SER A 54 3.10 22.96 17.75
CA SER A 54 3.30 23.35 19.15
C SER A 54 2.00 23.21 19.96
N PRO A 55 2.09 22.97 21.28
CA PRO A 55 0.94 23.08 22.18
C PRO A 55 0.31 24.49 22.16
N ASN A 56 -0.87 24.60 22.77
CA ASN A 56 -1.61 25.86 22.94
C ASN A 56 -1.97 26.56 21.61
N ARG A 57 -2.42 25.77 20.63
CA ARG A 57 -2.97 26.26 19.36
C ARG A 57 -4.49 26.13 19.32
N PRO A 58 -5.28 26.98 20.02
CA PRO A 58 -6.72 27.00 19.84
C PRO A 58 -7.06 27.46 18.42
N ASN A 59 -8.04 26.85 17.77
CA ASN A 59 -8.46 27.17 16.40
C ASN A 59 -9.25 28.50 16.28
N ARG A 60 -8.66 29.60 16.76
CA ARG A 60 -9.29 30.93 16.81
C ARG A 60 -9.59 31.53 15.44
N GLY A 61 -8.86 31.08 14.41
CA GLY A 61 -9.10 31.46 13.02
C GLY A 61 -10.35 30.80 12.42
N GLY A 62 -11.02 29.91 13.15
CA GLY A 62 -12.28 29.28 12.75
C GLY A 62 -12.08 28.03 11.90
N VAL A 63 -12.98 27.83 10.93
CA VAL A 63 -12.97 26.71 9.98
C VAL A 63 -12.78 27.28 8.59
N HIS A 64 -11.69 26.91 7.90
CA HIS A 64 -11.50 27.25 6.50
C HIS A 64 -12.27 26.28 5.59
N ASP A 65 -12.09 24.99 5.82
CA ASP A 65 -12.82 23.90 5.16
C ASP A 65 -13.16 22.80 6.16
N ASP A 66 -14.19 22.02 5.84
CA ASP A 66 -14.58 20.89 6.67
C ASP A 66 -13.50 19.80 6.67
N ILE A 67 -13.35 19.16 7.81
CA ILE A 67 -12.57 17.92 7.96
C ILE A 67 -13.51 16.72 7.95
N TRP A 68 -13.06 15.59 7.41
CA TRP A 68 -13.92 14.47 7.05
C TRP A 68 -13.46 13.15 7.65
N VAL A 69 -14.41 12.23 7.83
CA VAL A 69 -14.14 10.80 7.66
C VAL A 69 -14.67 10.39 6.29
N ARG A 70 -13.87 9.64 5.54
CA ARG A 70 -14.19 9.14 4.19
C ARG A 70 -13.98 7.64 4.17
N ALA A 71 -15.04 6.88 3.89
CA ALA A 71 -15.04 5.42 3.99
C ALA A 71 -15.37 4.73 2.66
N LEU A 72 -14.66 3.64 2.40
CA LEU A 72 -14.92 2.67 1.34
C LEU A 72 -15.19 1.30 2.00
N VAL A 73 -16.32 0.69 1.67
CA VAL A 73 -16.65 -0.69 2.02
C VAL A 73 -16.64 -1.53 0.75
N LEU A 74 -15.85 -2.60 0.78
CA LEU A 74 -15.75 -3.60 -0.29
C LEU A 74 -16.35 -4.91 0.21
N GLN A 75 -17.12 -5.57 -0.65
CA GLN A 75 -17.62 -6.92 -0.40
C GLN A 75 -17.17 -7.83 -1.53
N VAL A 76 -16.43 -8.89 -1.20
CA VAL A 76 -15.99 -9.95 -2.13
C VAL A 76 -16.68 -11.24 -1.70
N GLY A 77 -17.71 -11.63 -2.46
CA GLY A 77 -18.65 -12.67 -2.05
C GLY A 77 -19.36 -12.35 -0.73
N GLN A 78 -19.05 -13.10 0.34
CA GLN A 78 -19.61 -12.87 1.68
C GLN A 78 -18.71 -11.99 2.56
N GLU A 79 -17.48 -11.73 2.11
CA GLU A 79 -16.45 -11.12 2.93
C GLU A 79 -16.45 -9.61 2.75
N ARG A 80 -16.62 -8.86 3.84
CA ARG A 80 -16.57 -7.39 3.84
C ARG A 80 -15.29 -6.85 4.47
N LEU A 81 -14.78 -5.76 3.90
CA LEU A 81 -13.67 -4.96 4.43
C LEU A 81 -14.08 -3.48 4.37
N ALA A 82 -13.82 -2.73 5.44
CA ALA A 82 -13.98 -1.28 5.48
C ALA A 82 -12.61 -0.61 5.62
N ILE A 83 -12.38 0.45 4.83
CA ILE A 83 -11.27 1.38 5.00
C ILE A 83 -11.90 2.76 5.22
N ALA A 84 -11.70 3.33 6.41
CA ALA A 84 -12.13 4.67 6.76
C ALA A 84 -10.89 5.54 7.04
N VAL A 85 -10.81 6.73 6.46
CA VAL A 85 -9.70 7.66 6.68
C VAL A 85 -10.24 8.97 7.22
N CYS A 86 -9.63 9.44 8.31
CA CYS A 86 -10.04 10.64 9.03
C CYS A 86 -9.04 11.79 8.80
N ASP A 87 -9.55 12.99 8.58
CA ASP A 87 -8.77 14.23 8.60
C ASP A 87 -8.44 14.62 10.04
N LEU A 88 -7.50 13.87 10.63
CA LEU A 88 -7.01 14.01 12.00
C LEU A 88 -5.50 13.79 12.03
N LEU A 89 -4.86 14.16 13.13
CA LEU A 89 -3.48 13.77 13.38
C LEU A 89 -3.35 12.24 13.46
N GLY A 90 -4.22 11.58 14.21
CA GLY A 90 -4.16 10.14 14.45
C GLY A 90 -5.34 9.70 15.30
N LEU A 91 -5.50 8.39 15.50
CA LEU A 91 -6.43 7.82 16.48
C LEU A 91 -5.72 6.71 17.22
N LEU A 92 -5.83 6.71 18.54
CA LEU A 92 -5.30 5.64 19.37
C LEU A 92 -6.07 4.33 19.11
N ARG A 93 -5.40 3.19 19.20
CA ARG A 93 -6.02 1.87 19.00
C ARG A 93 -7.28 1.66 19.82
N ASP A 94 -7.33 2.14 21.04
CA ASP A 94 -8.51 1.99 21.91
C ASP A 94 -9.73 2.75 21.35
N ASP A 95 -9.53 3.90 20.69
CA ASP A 95 -10.62 4.58 19.99
C ASP A 95 -11.04 3.82 18.73
N VAL A 96 -10.09 3.21 18.01
CA VAL A 96 -10.39 2.32 16.89
C VAL A 96 -11.18 1.09 17.33
N GLN A 97 -10.88 0.51 18.50
CA GLN A 97 -11.69 -0.59 19.05
C GLN A 97 -13.12 -0.13 19.39
N LYS A 98 -13.29 1.07 19.96
CA LYS A 98 -14.63 1.65 20.21
C LYS A 98 -15.41 1.86 18.92
N ILE A 99 -14.76 2.26 17.81
CA ILE A 99 -15.37 2.34 16.48
C ILE A 99 -15.83 0.94 16.03
N ARG A 100 -14.94 -0.05 16.11
CA ARG A 100 -15.22 -1.45 15.72
C ARG A 100 -16.39 -2.07 16.48
N GLN A 101 -16.57 -1.73 17.75
CA GLN A 101 -17.70 -2.19 18.56
C GLN A 101 -19.06 -1.64 18.08
N ARG A 102 -19.06 -0.50 17.38
CA ARG A 102 -20.27 0.17 16.87
C ARG A 102 -20.63 -0.23 15.45
N VAL A 103 -19.65 -0.68 14.67
CA VAL A 103 -19.86 -1.19 13.32
C VAL A 103 -20.45 -2.61 13.39
N ARG A 104 -21.55 -2.82 12.69
CA ARG A 104 -22.29 -4.08 12.56
C ARG A 104 -22.15 -4.68 11.16
N ALA A 105 -22.04 -3.84 10.13
CA ALA A 105 -22.04 -4.29 8.75
C ALA A 105 -20.76 -5.02 8.32
N VAL A 106 -19.67 -4.88 9.08
CA VAL A 106 -18.34 -5.41 8.80
C VAL A 106 -17.76 -6.04 10.07
N LEU A 107 -17.05 -7.16 9.95
CA LEU A 107 -16.40 -7.80 11.09
C LEU A 107 -15.38 -6.84 11.74
N PRO A 108 -15.27 -6.80 13.08
CA PRO A 108 -14.36 -5.90 13.79
C PRO A 108 -12.92 -5.93 13.26
N ASN A 109 -12.35 -7.12 13.03
CA ASN A 109 -10.99 -7.29 12.51
C ASN A 109 -10.84 -6.94 11.01
N ARG A 110 -11.89 -6.43 10.36
CA ARG A 110 -11.90 -5.99 8.97
C ARG A 110 -12.34 -4.55 8.80
N VAL A 111 -12.38 -3.81 9.89
CA VAL A 111 -12.52 -2.35 9.88
C VAL A 111 -11.14 -1.75 10.09
N ILE A 112 -10.62 -1.14 9.02
CA ILE A 112 -9.38 -0.39 9.02
C ILE A 112 -9.73 1.09 9.17
N VAL A 113 -9.14 1.74 10.15
CA VAL A 113 -9.29 3.18 10.37
C VAL A 113 -7.91 3.82 10.26
N ALA A 114 -7.74 4.81 9.41
CA ALA A 114 -6.49 5.53 9.25
C ALA A 114 -6.68 7.04 9.42
N SER A 115 -5.58 7.79 9.53
CA SER A 115 -5.61 9.24 9.58
C SER A 115 -4.75 9.88 8.49
N THR A 116 -5.14 11.06 8.02
CA THR A 116 -4.35 11.84 7.06
C THR A 116 -3.17 12.55 7.71
N HIS A 117 -3.01 12.47 9.03
CA HIS A 117 -1.96 13.15 9.77
C HIS A 117 -1.94 14.68 9.59
N VAL A 118 -3.10 15.31 9.46
CA VAL A 118 -3.18 16.77 9.27
C VAL A 118 -2.90 17.52 10.57
N HIS A 119 -2.05 18.55 10.52
CA HIS A 119 -1.60 19.34 11.69
C HIS A 119 -2.49 20.56 12.00
N SER A 120 -3.67 20.60 11.35
CA SER A 120 -4.69 21.65 11.46
C SER A 120 -6.07 21.05 11.73
N ALA A 121 -6.09 19.93 12.47
CA ALA A 121 -7.28 19.26 12.98
C ALA A 121 -7.22 19.12 14.52
N PRO A 122 -8.35 18.80 15.18
CA PRO A 122 -8.42 18.78 16.64
C PRO A 122 -7.52 17.72 17.25
N ASP A 123 -6.96 18.02 18.42
CA ASP A 123 -6.13 17.09 19.16
C ASP A 123 -6.96 15.89 19.65
N THR A 124 -6.56 14.73 19.16
CA THR A 124 -7.17 13.43 19.44
C THR A 124 -6.19 12.50 20.16
N ILE A 125 -4.96 12.94 20.45
CA ILE A 125 -3.98 12.15 21.21
C ILE A 125 -3.84 12.72 22.63
N GLY A 126 -3.82 14.05 22.74
CA GLY A 126 -3.81 14.82 23.99
C GLY A 126 -2.56 15.67 24.20
N LEU A 127 -1.53 15.55 23.37
CA LEU A 127 -0.22 16.21 23.59
C LEU A 127 -0.20 17.72 23.31
N TRP A 128 -1.25 18.29 22.71
CA TRP A 128 -1.25 19.67 22.19
C TRP A 128 -2.20 20.63 22.91
N GLY A 129 -2.51 20.34 24.18
CA GLY A 129 -3.35 21.20 25.02
C GLY A 129 -2.73 22.54 25.39
N PRO A 130 -3.38 23.32 26.27
CA PRO A 130 -2.92 24.67 26.63
C PRO A 130 -1.53 24.71 27.26
N GLN A 131 -1.10 23.60 27.87
CA GLN A 131 0.21 23.41 28.49
C GLN A 131 0.62 21.95 28.29
N PRO A 132 1.93 21.62 28.29
CA PRO A 132 2.40 20.24 28.09
C PRO A 132 1.84 19.21 29.09
N THR A 133 1.37 19.66 30.26
CA THR A 133 0.81 18.83 31.33
C THR A 133 -0.72 18.76 31.32
N VAL A 134 -1.38 19.43 30.37
CA VAL A 134 -2.84 19.48 30.26
C VAL A 134 -3.23 18.98 28.87
N SER A 135 -4.11 17.97 28.83
CA SER A 135 -4.54 17.38 27.57
C SER A 135 -5.22 18.39 26.65
N GLY A 136 -4.89 18.37 25.36
CA GLY A 136 -5.65 19.08 24.31
C GLY A 136 -6.85 18.29 23.81
N ARG A 137 -6.94 17.02 24.20
CA ARG A 137 -7.97 16.09 23.78
C ARG A 137 -9.30 16.40 24.43
N ASP A 138 -10.33 16.55 23.60
CA ASP A 138 -11.71 16.75 24.02
C ASP A 138 -12.51 15.45 23.86
N GLU A 139 -12.91 14.83 24.97
CA GLU A 139 -13.60 13.53 24.95
C GLU A 139 -14.99 13.60 24.30
N GLU A 140 -15.68 14.74 24.36
CA GLU A 140 -16.96 14.90 23.65
C GLU A 140 -16.71 14.86 22.14
N TYR A 141 -15.68 15.57 21.68
CA TYR A 141 -15.27 15.55 20.28
C TYR A 141 -14.80 14.15 19.83
N VAL A 142 -13.97 13.46 20.62
CA VAL A 142 -13.51 12.12 20.23
C VAL A 142 -14.65 11.12 20.19
N ASN A 143 -15.61 11.18 21.12
CA ASN A 143 -16.80 10.35 21.04
C ASN A 143 -17.64 10.67 19.80
N PHE A 144 -17.80 11.95 19.45
CA PHE A 144 -18.43 12.35 18.19
C PHE A 144 -17.72 11.79 16.95
N VAL A 145 -16.38 11.81 16.93
CA VAL A 145 -15.58 11.18 15.86
C VAL A 145 -15.88 9.68 15.82
N ILE A 146 -15.78 8.97 16.94
CA ILE A 146 -16.02 7.51 17.02
C ILE A 146 -17.39 7.14 16.45
N GLU A 147 -18.46 7.83 16.86
CA GLU A 147 -19.81 7.58 16.34
C GLU A 147 -19.91 7.91 14.84
N THR A 148 -19.26 8.99 14.40
CA THR A 148 -19.31 9.43 13.00
C THR A 148 -18.53 8.50 12.08
N VAL A 149 -17.38 7.96 12.49
CA VAL A 149 -16.64 6.95 11.72
C VAL A 149 -17.48 5.68 11.58
N ALA A 150 -18.04 5.17 12.68
CA ALA A 150 -18.88 3.98 12.64
C ALA A 150 -20.10 4.17 11.73
N ARG A 151 -20.82 5.29 11.87
CA ARG A 151 -21.94 5.66 10.99
C ARG A 151 -21.53 5.76 9.52
N THR A 152 -20.36 6.34 9.22
CA THR A 152 -19.89 6.49 7.83
C THR A 152 -19.61 5.13 7.20
N ILE A 153 -19.07 4.17 7.97
CA ILE A 153 -18.89 2.79 7.52
C ILE A 153 -20.24 2.11 7.26
N GLU A 154 -21.22 2.26 8.17
CA GLU A 154 -22.58 1.73 7.99
C GLU A 154 -23.26 2.32 6.74
N GLU A 155 -23.13 3.63 6.53
CA GLU A 155 -23.67 4.31 5.34
C GLU A 155 -23.01 3.82 4.06
N ALA A 156 -21.69 3.67 4.05
CA ALA A 156 -20.96 3.09 2.91
C ALA A 156 -21.42 1.66 2.64
N ALA A 157 -21.60 0.83 3.68
CA ALA A 157 -22.10 -0.53 3.56
C ALA A 157 -23.55 -0.59 3.04
N SER A 158 -24.41 0.35 3.45
CA SER A 158 -25.79 0.43 2.96
C SER A 158 -25.89 0.78 1.47
N LYS A 159 -24.83 1.37 0.90
CA LYS A 159 -24.70 1.75 -0.51
C LYS A 159 -23.97 0.70 -1.36
N LEU A 160 -23.72 -0.50 -0.82
CA LEU A 160 -23.09 -1.58 -1.56
C LEU A 160 -23.87 -1.90 -2.84
N GLN A 161 -23.19 -1.79 -3.98
CA GLN A 161 -23.72 -2.14 -5.29
C GLN A 161 -22.68 -2.93 -6.09
N PRO A 162 -23.08 -3.75 -7.07
CA PRO A 162 -22.15 -4.46 -7.94
C PRO A 162 -21.10 -3.51 -8.54
N ALA A 163 -19.83 -3.87 -8.45
CA ALA A 163 -18.73 -2.97 -8.77
C ALA A 163 -17.61 -3.66 -9.54
N THR A 164 -16.82 -2.84 -10.24
CA THR A 164 -15.50 -3.20 -10.76
C THR A 164 -14.43 -2.38 -10.03
N ILE A 165 -13.23 -2.93 -9.89
CA ILE A 165 -12.09 -2.25 -9.27
C ILE A 165 -10.90 -2.21 -10.22
N GLY A 166 -10.23 -1.07 -10.26
CA GLY A 166 -8.98 -0.86 -10.97
C GLY A 166 -7.90 -0.40 -9.99
N PHE A 167 -6.66 -0.76 -10.31
CA PHE A 167 -5.48 -0.36 -9.55
C PHE A 167 -4.43 0.20 -10.50
N GLY A 168 -3.63 1.13 -10.00
CA GLY A 168 -2.49 1.69 -10.71
C GLY A 168 -1.59 2.46 -9.78
N LYS A 169 -0.46 2.90 -10.31
CA LYS A 169 0.48 3.76 -9.59
C LYS A 169 1.09 4.79 -10.52
N THR A 170 1.46 5.91 -9.95
CA THR A 170 2.10 7.00 -10.67
C THR A 170 3.18 7.61 -9.80
N ARG A 171 4.08 8.38 -10.41
CA ARG A 171 5.12 9.11 -9.70
C ARG A 171 4.71 10.57 -9.60
N VAL A 172 4.71 11.11 -8.39
CA VAL A 172 4.37 12.51 -8.09
C VAL A 172 5.62 13.19 -7.55
N GLU A 173 6.18 14.08 -8.35
CA GLU A 173 7.42 14.79 -8.03
C GLU A 173 7.17 16.24 -7.65
N GLY A 174 8.14 16.84 -6.95
CA GLY A 174 8.17 18.29 -6.70
C GLY A 174 7.23 18.78 -5.59
N ILE A 175 6.41 17.91 -4.98
CA ILE A 175 5.48 18.31 -3.91
C ILE A 175 5.87 17.81 -2.52
N SER A 176 6.75 16.82 -2.42
CA SER A 176 7.19 16.21 -1.15
C SER A 176 8.70 16.27 -1.01
N TYR A 177 9.17 16.40 0.22
CA TYR A 177 10.59 16.45 0.58
C TYR A 177 10.85 15.65 1.86
N ASN A 178 11.93 14.88 1.89
CA ASN A 178 12.39 14.21 3.10
C ASN A 178 13.41 15.10 3.81
N TYR A 179 13.04 15.65 4.97
CA TYR A 179 13.88 16.56 5.76
C TYR A 179 15.00 15.88 6.57
N ARG A 180 15.12 14.55 6.52
CA ARG A 180 16.20 13.77 7.12
C ARG A 180 17.21 13.27 6.10
N VAL A 181 16.74 12.54 5.09
CA VAL A 181 17.58 12.01 4.01
C VAL A 181 16.87 12.19 2.67
N LYS A 182 17.28 13.22 1.93
CA LYS A 182 16.66 13.65 0.66
C LYS A 182 16.51 12.50 -0.35
N GLU A 183 17.50 11.60 -0.39
CA GLU A 183 17.57 10.48 -1.33
C GLU A 183 16.58 9.36 -0.99
N ILE A 184 16.08 9.30 0.25
CA ILE A 184 15.12 8.30 0.71
C ILE A 184 13.72 8.91 0.70
N LEU A 185 13.24 9.26 -0.49
CA LEU A 185 11.91 9.81 -0.71
C LEU A 185 11.12 8.87 -1.62
N ASP A 186 9.90 8.52 -1.23
CA ASP A 186 8.97 7.72 -2.02
C ASP A 186 7.98 8.62 -2.79
N PRO A 187 8.23 8.88 -4.08
CA PRO A 187 7.32 9.68 -4.90
C PRO A 187 6.18 8.86 -5.50
N GLU A 188 6.08 7.57 -5.22
CA GLU A 188 5.03 6.72 -5.80
C GLU A 188 3.69 6.94 -5.08
N ALA A 189 2.68 7.35 -5.85
CA ALA A 189 1.29 7.34 -5.41
C ALA A 189 0.60 6.07 -5.94
N ALA A 190 0.14 5.20 -5.03
CA ALA A 190 -0.69 4.05 -5.35
C ALA A 190 -2.17 4.47 -5.37
N VAL A 191 -2.91 4.04 -6.39
CA VAL A 191 -4.29 4.46 -6.62
C VAL A 191 -5.17 3.24 -6.85
N LEU A 192 -6.34 3.23 -6.22
CA LEU A 192 -7.45 2.35 -6.58
C LEU A 192 -8.68 3.19 -6.92
N GLN A 193 -9.47 2.73 -7.88
CA GLN A 193 -10.80 3.26 -8.13
C GLN A 193 -11.79 2.11 -8.22
N VAL A 194 -12.95 2.28 -7.60
CA VAL A 194 -14.11 1.41 -7.76
C VAL A 194 -15.18 2.11 -8.57
N ARG A 195 -15.82 1.39 -9.48
CA ARG A 195 -16.91 1.87 -10.34
C ARG A 195 -18.13 0.98 -10.21
N SER A 196 -19.33 1.55 -10.33
CA SER A 196 -20.55 0.76 -10.44
C SER A 196 -20.52 -0.07 -11.72
N LYS A 197 -20.85 -1.36 -11.62
CA LYS A 197 -20.95 -2.25 -12.78
C LYS A 197 -22.09 -1.85 -13.73
N GLY A 198 -23.14 -1.20 -13.21
CA GLY A 198 -24.35 -0.90 -13.97
C GLY A 198 -24.19 0.27 -14.94
N ASP A 199 -23.57 1.37 -14.51
CA ASP A 199 -23.42 2.59 -15.29
C ASP A 199 -21.97 3.11 -15.41
N ASN A 200 -21.01 2.32 -14.91
CA ASN A 200 -19.57 2.62 -14.92
C ASN A 200 -19.19 3.93 -14.18
N LYS A 201 -20.09 4.51 -13.37
CA LYS A 201 -19.77 5.70 -12.58
C LYS A 201 -18.84 5.35 -11.41
N PRO A 202 -17.80 6.16 -11.14
CA PRO A 202 -16.96 5.97 -9.97
C PRO A 202 -17.74 6.06 -8.66
N ILE A 203 -17.52 5.08 -7.78
CA ILE A 203 -18.05 5.03 -6.41
C ILE A 203 -17.07 5.73 -5.46
N ALA A 204 -15.79 5.41 -5.58
CA ALA A 204 -14.72 6.00 -4.79
C ALA A 204 -13.36 5.87 -5.50
N THR A 205 -12.46 6.80 -5.19
CA THR A 205 -11.05 6.78 -5.59
C THR A 205 -10.20 6.97 -4.35
N LEU A 206 -9.31 6.01 -4.05
CA LEU A 206 -8.37 6.09 -2.93
C LEU A 206 -6.95 6.22 -3.47
N THR A 207 -6.23 7.24 -2.98
CA THR A 207 -4.82 7.51 -3.28
C THR A 207 -3.99 7.39 -2.01
N ASN A 208 -2.97 6.54 -2.07
CA ASN A 208 -1.95 6.38 -1.04
C ASN A 208 -0.64 7.05 -1.47
N PHE A 209 -0.22 8.07 -0.73
CA PHE A 209 0.98 8.85 -1.02
C PHE A 209 1.59 9.34 0.31
N ALA A 210 2.92 9.31 0.43
CA ALA A 210 3.63 9.67 1.66
C ALA A 210 3.94 11.17 1.70
N CYS A 211 3.13 11.97 2.40
CA CYS A 211 3.46 13.36 2.70
C CYS A 211 2.58 13.92 3.82
N HIS A 212 3.19 14.47 4.86
CA HIS A 212 2.48 15.18 5.92
C HIS A 212 1.63 16.34 5.34
N PRO A 213 0.33 16.45 5.69
CA PRO A 213 -0.46 17.65 5.43
C PRO A 213 -0.07 18.79 6.38
N GLU A 214 1.04 19.42 6.02
CA GLU A 214 1.75 20.45 6.79
C GLU A 214 2.06 21.70 5.95
N VAL A 215 1.30 21.96 4.87
CA VAL A 215 1.48 23.22 4.14
C VAL A 215 1.06 24.41 5.02
N LEU A 216 0.03 24.20 5.83
CA LEU A 216 -0.71 25.23 6.53
C LEU A 216 -0.55 25.14 8.05
N ASN A 217 0.56 25.64 8.56
CA ASN A 217 0.75 25.92 9.99
C ASN A 217 0.03 27.21 10.42
N ASN A 218 -1.31 27.13 10.51
CA ASN A 218 -2.19 28.24 10.86
C ASN A 218 -3.02 27.96 12.13
N ASP A 219 -3.99 28.82 12.43
CA ASP A 219 -4.94 28.70 13.55
C ASP A 219 -6.39 28.42 13.11
N GLN A 220 -6.58 27.96 11.86
CA GLN A 220 -7.86 27.55 11.28
C GLN A 220 -7.92 26.01 11.19
N LEU A 221 -9.13 25.45 11.28
CA LEU A 221 -9.36 24.06 10.90
C LEU A 221 -9.35 23.93 9.37
N THR A 222 -8.59 22.96 8.88
CA THR A 222 -8.49 22.61 7.46
C THR A 222 -7.97 21.19 7.31
N ALA A 223 -8.39 20.49 6.25
CA ALA A 223 -7.78 19.24 5.85
C ALA A 223 -6.42 19.44 5.15
N ASP A 224 -5.92 20.67 4.98
CA ASP A 224 -4.69 21.03 4.25
C ASP A 224 -4.75 20.62 2.77
N PHE A 225 -3.64 20.30 2.10
CA PHE A 225 -3.65 19.88 0.69
C PHE A 225 -4.66 18.75 0.36
N PRO A 226 -4.97 17.80 1.27
CA PRO A 226 -6.07 16.85 1.08
C PRO A 226 -7.41 17.48 0.69
N ASN A 227 -7.77 18.66 1.21
CA ASN A 227 -9.01 19.36 0.84
C ASN A 227 -9.10 19.57 -0.69
N TRP A 228 -8.05 20.13 -1.29
CA TRP A 228 -8.03 20.37 -2.74
C TRP A 228 -7.87 19.08 -3.54
N PHE A 229 -7.23 18.06 -2.99
CA PHE A 229 -7.24 16.72 -3.58
C PHE A 229 -8.68 16.20 -3.69
N TYR A 230 -9.45 16.24 -2.59
CA TYR A 230 -10.85 15.79 -2.58
C TYR A 230 -11.70 16.53 -3.60
N ARG A 231 -11.67 17.87 -3.54
CA ARG A 231 -12.47 18.72 -4.43
C ARG A 231 -12.13 18.45 -5.90
N THR A 232 -10.86 18.29 -6.23
CA THR A 232 -10.41 18.07 -7.61
C THR A 232 -10.84 16.69 -8.11
N VAL A 233 -10.64 15.62 -7.33
CA VAL A 233 -11.05 14.27 -7.72
C VAL A 233 -12.57 14.19 -7.87
N GLU A 234 -13.32 14.73 -6.90
CA GLU A 234 -14.80 14.71 -6.90
C GLU A 234 -15.39 15.53 -8.04
N ALA A 235 -14.87 16.74 -8.30
CA ALA A 235 -15.33 17.60 -9.39
C ALA A 235 -15.08 16.99 -10.79
N ASN A 236 -14.08 16.12 -10.91
CA ASN A 236 -13.79 15.38 -12.14
C ASN A 236 -14.42 13.97 -12.16
N GLY A 237 -15.43 13.74 -11.31
CA GLY A 237 -16.25 12.52 -11.35
C GLY A 237 -15.60 11.29 -10.71
N GLY A 238 -14.57 11.44 -9.88
CA GLY A 238 -13.85 10.33 -9.23
C GLY A 238 -14.60 9.59 -8.12
N GLY A 239 -15.86 9.92 -7.86
CA GLY A 239 -16.62 9.39 -6.72
C GLY A 239 -16.11 9.95 -5.40
N VAL A 240 -16.34 9.27 -4.28
CA VAL A 240 -15.78 9.69 -2.98
C VAL A 240 -14.26 9.62 -3.04
N ALA A 241 -13.60 10.77 -2.95
CA ALA A 241 -12.14 10.85 -2.91
C ALA A 241 -11.62 10.49 -1.51
N ILE A 242 -10.58 9.66 -1.43
CA ILE A 242 -9.95 9.24 -0.18
C ILE A 242 -8.43 9.41 -0.34
N PHE A 243 -7.82 10.17 0.56
CA PHE A 243 -6.37 10.32 0.64
C PHE A 243 -5.92 9.59 1.90
N VAL A 244 -4.85 8.82 1.80
CA VAL A 244 -4.28 8.10 2.95
C VAL A 244 -2.77 8.11 2.89
N ASN A 245 -2.12 8.32 4.03
CA ASN A 245 -0.68 8.48 4.06
C ASN A 245 0.08 7.19 3.85
N GLY A 246 1.27 7.32 3.25
CA GLY A 246 2.31 6.30 3.19
C GLY A 246 3.27 6.34 4.38
N ALA A 247 4.51 5.88 4.15
CA ALA A 247 5.59 5.96 5.14
C ALA A 247 6.20 7.38 5.17
N LEU A 248 5.70 8.23 6.07
CA LEU A 248 6.06 9.65 6.15
C LEU A 248 7.03 10.04 7.27
N GLY A 249 7.44 9.11 8.13
CA GLY A 249 8.16 9.37 9.40
C GLY A 249 9.57 9.98 9.26
N GLY A 250 10.10 10.14 8.05
CA GLY A 250 11.36 10.86 7.81
C GLY A 250 11.18 12.37 7.77
N MET A 251 10.15 12.89 8.43
CA MET A 251 9.62 14.23 8.19
C MET A 251 9.39 14.43 6.68
N VAL A 252 8.69 13.49 6.05
CA VAL A 252 8.32 13.60 4.63
C VAL A 252 7.17 14.60 4.56
N SER A 253 7.49 15.84 4.27
CA SER A 253 6.58 16.98 4.35
C SER A 253 6.57 17.74 3.02
N PRO A 254 5.66 18.71 2.84
CA PRO A 254 5.54 19.42 1.58
C PRO A 254 6.84 20.16 1.23
N ALA A 255 7.30 20.04 -0.01
CA ALA A 255 8.49 20.73 -0.46
C ALA A 255 8.34 22.26 -0.29
N GLU A 256 9.41 22.93 0.14
CA GLU A 256 9.40 24.39 0.28
C GLU A 256 9.23 25.08 -1.08
N ASP A 257 8.52 26.21 -1.08
CA ASP A 257 8.45 27.09 -2.24
C ASP A 257 9.46 28.23 -2.01
N PRO A 258 10.65 28.20 -2.66
CA PRO A 258 11.69 29.20 -2.42
C PRO A 258 11.28 30.61 -2.88
N ASN A 259 10.21 30.73 -3.68
CA ASN A 259 9.71 32.01 -4.18
C ASN A 259 8.59 32.58 -3.31
N TYR A 260 8.11 31.83 -2.32
CA TYR A 260 7.05 32.30 -1.44
C TYR A 260 7.59 33.33 -0.44
N GLN A 261 7.10 34.56 -0.53
CA GLN A 261 7.50 35.68 0.35
C GLN A 261 6.48 35.95 1.47
N GLY A 262 5.42 35.14 1.57
CA GLY A 262 4.39 35.31 2.61
C GLY A 262 4.76 34.67 3.95
N GLU A 263 3.82 34.71 4.89
CA GLU A 263 4.02 34.11 6.21
C GLU A 263 4.06 32.57 6.11
N LYS A 264 5.06 31.95 6.75
CA LYS A 264 5.19 30.48 6.81
C LYS A 264 3.91 29.88 7.38
N GLY A 265 3.40 28.83 6.73
CA GLY A 265 2.17 28.16 7.15
C GLY A 265 0.87 28.84 6.69
N LYS A 266 0.94 29.88 5.85
CA LYS A 266 -0.23 30.55 5.26
C LYS A 266 -0.24 30.54 3.73
N ASP A 267 0.51 29.63 3.12
CA ASP A 267 0.56 29.49 1.66
C ASP A 267 -0.59 28.60 1.13
N TRP A 268 -1.80 29.15 1.19
CA TRP A 268 -3.03 28.50 0.69
C TRP A 268 -2.92 28.11 -0.78
N ALA A 269 -2.25 28.94 -1.58
CA ALA A 269 -2.05 28.67 -3.00
C ALA A 269 -1.13 27.46 -3.21
N ARG A 270 -0.11 27.24 -2.37
CA ARG A 270 0.73 26.04 -2.42
C ARG A 270 -0.04 24.79 -2.01
N ALA A 271 -0.86 24.88 -0.96
CA ALA A 271 -1.70 23.76 -0.53
C ALA A 271 -2.67 23.35 -1.65
N GLU A 272 -3.27 24.34 -2.32
CA GLU A 272 -4.09 24.13 -3.51
C GLU A 272 -3.32 23.50 -4.67
N ARG A 273 -2.17 24.07 -5.05
CA ARG A 273 -1.33 23.54 -6.14
C ARG A 273 -0.94 22.08 -5.88
N MET A 274 -0.53 21.77 -4.64
CA MET A 274 -0.12 20.44 -4.23
C MET A 274 -1.28 19.43 -4.29
N GLY A 275 -2.41 19.74 -3.65
CA GLY A 275 -3.58 18.86 -3.65
C GLY A 275 -4.15 18.64 -5.05
N THR A 276 -4.18 19.71 -5.86
CA THR A 276 -4.62 19.66 -7.26
C THR A 276 -3.69 18.81 -8.12
N LEU A 277 -2.36 18.96 -7.98
CA LEU A 277 -1.40 18.15 -8.73
C LEU A 277 -1.50 16.67 -8.37
N LEU A 278 -1.60 16.33 -7.08
CA LEU A 278 -1.79 14.94 -6.65
C LEU A 278 -3.10 14.34 -7.21
N ALA A 279 -4.18 15.12 -7.24
CA ALA A 279 -5.45 14.72 -7.83
C ALA A 279 -5.36 14.52 -9.34
N GLN A 280 -4.67 15.43 -10.06
CA GLN A 280 -4.45 15.28 -11.50
C GLN A 280 -3.66 14.01 -11.81
N LYS A 281 -2.56 13.75 -11.10
CA LYS A 281 -1.78 12.50 -11.24
C LYS A 281 -2.60 11.26 -10.91
N THR A 282 -3.46 11.34 -9.91
CA THR A 282 -4.41 10.28 -9.57
C THR A 282 -5.38 10.00 -10.73
N LEU A 283 -5.99 11.04 -11.32
CA LEU A 283 -6.95 10.88 -12.40
C LEU A 283 -6.29 10.44 -13.71
N GLU A 284 -5.06 10.88 -13.99
CA GLU A 284 -4.25 10.41 -15.13
C GLU A 284 -4.07 8.89 -15.09
N VAL A 285 -3.70 8.32 -13.93
CA VAL A 285 -3.52 6.86 -13.81
C VAL A 285 -4.86 6.12 -13.83
N VAL A 286 -5.93 6.68 -13.25
CA VAL A 286 -7.29 6.10 -13.32
C VAL A 286 -7.74 5.87 -14.77
N ASN A 287 -7.37 6.77 -15.69
CA ASN A 287 -7.76 6.66 -17.10
C ASN A 287 -7.08 5.48 -17.84
N THR A 288 -6.01 4.92 -17.30
CA THR A 288 -5.27 3.80 -17.89
C THR A 288 -5.51 2.47 -17.16
N MET A 289 -6.26 2.48 -16.06
CA MET A 289 -6.54 1.29 -15.27
C MET A 289 -7.38 0.26 -16.03
N ARG A 290 -7.04 -1.01 -15.82
CA ARG A 290 -7.92 -2.14 -16.17
C ARG A 290 -8.81 -2.45 -14.98
N PHE A 291 -10.11 -2.50 -15.23
CA PHE A 291 -11.12 -2.77 -14.20
C PHE A 291 -11.55 -4.23 -14.24
N SER A 292 -11.66 -4.86 -13.06
CA SER A 292 -12.14 -6.23 -12.90
C SER A 292 -13.26 -6.28 -11.87
N GLU A 293 -14.27 -7.12 -12.12
CA GLU A 293 -15.28 -7.54 -11.13
C GLU A 293 -14.88 -8.81 -10.40
N ASN A 294 -13.96 -9.58 -10.98
CA ASN A 294 -13.48 -10.86 -10.51
C ASN A 294 -12.20 -10.62 -9.72
N VAL A 295 -12.33 -10.58 -8.39
CA VAL A 295 -11.21 -10.29 -7.49
C VAL A 295 -10.97 -11.42 -6.51
N ALA A 296 -9.70 -11.77 -6.34
CA ALA A 296 -9.26 -12.55 -5.19
C ALA A 296 -9.24 -11.64 -3.95
N PHE A 297 -9.63 -12.18 -2.80
CA PHE A 297 -9.55 -11.49 -1.53
C PHE A 297 -8.90 -12.39 -0.49
N GLU A 298 -7.84 -11.89 0.12
CA GLU A 298 -7.19 -12.51 1.27
C GLU A 298 -6.91 -11.42 2.30
N HIS A 299 -7.22 -11.69 3.55
CA HIS A 299 -6.97 -10.76 4.65
C HIS A 299 -6.41 -11.54 5.84
N ARG A 300 -5.36 -10.99 6.44
CA ARG A 300 -4.77 -11.45 7.68
C ARG A 300 -4.46 -10.24 8.54
N SER A 301 -4.57 -10.41 9.84
CA SER A 301 -4.25 -9.39 10.83
C SER A 301 -3.57 -10.04 12.02
N GLN A 302 -2.66 -9.30 12.65
CA GLN A 302 -1.97 -9.75 13.83
C GLN A 302 -1.84 -8.61 14.83
N THR A 303 -2.22 -8.90 16.06
CA THR A 303 -1.91 -8.07 17.23
C THR A 303 -0.53 -8.42 17.75
N PHE A 304 0.25 -7.41 18.12
CA PHE A 304 1.56 -7.58 18.73
C PHE A 304 1.80 -6.49 19.78
N SER A 305 2.72 -6.75 20.71
CA SER A 305 3.07 -5.79 21.76
C SER A 305 4.54 -5.41 21.68
N VAL A 306 4.84 -4.18 22.07
CA VAL A 306 6.18 -3.63 22.25
C VAL A 306 6.29 -2.94 23.61
N PRO A 307 7.47 -2.88 24.24
CA PRO A 307 7.65 -2.07 25.43
C PRO A 307 7.43 -0.59 25.12
N LEU A 308 6.72 0.11 26.00
CA LEU A 308 6.72 1.57 26.02
C LEU A 308 8.03 2.02 26.68
N GLU A 309 8.99 2.50 25.91
CA GLU A 309 10.31 2.93 26.38
C GLU A 309 10.36 4.43 26.62
N ASN A 310 9.48 5.20 25.97
CA ASN A 310 9.48 6.66 26.05
C ASN A 310 8.95 7.16 27.41
N GLU A 311 9.87 7.66 28.23
CA GLU A 311 9.57 8.20 29.55
C GLU A 311 8.64 9.43 29.52
N GLN A 312 8.69 10.25 28.47
CA GLN A 312 7.77 11.39 28.32
C GLN A 312 6.34 10.90 28.09
N PHE A 313 6.16 9.87 27.25
CA PHE A 313 4.85 9.25 27.05
C PHE A 313 4.35 8.54 28.30
N LYS A 314 5.21 7.83 29.05
CA LYS A 314 4.85 7.25 30.35
C LYS A 314 4.36 8.31 31.34
N GLN A 315 5.06 9.44 31.42
CA GLN A 315 4.65 10.56 32.27
C GLN A 315 3.34 11.17 31.80
N ALA A 316 3.18 11.42 30.49
CA ALA A 316 1.96 11.95 29.90
C ALA A 316 0.75 11.04 30.18
N LEU A 317 0.92 9.72 30.06
CA LEU A 317 -0.09 8.73 30.46
C LEU A 317 -0.36 8.79 31.98
N ALA A 318 0.68 8.86 32.82
CA ALA A 318 0.54 8.88 34.27
C ALA A 318 -0.26 10.08 34.78
N ILE A 319 -0.10 11.26 34.16
CA ILE A 319 -0.82 12.48 34.53
C ILE A 319 -2.12 12.70 33.73
N GLY A 320 -2.45 11.81 32.80
CA GLY A 320 -3.69 11.86 32.02
C GLY A 320 -3.70 12.83 30.83
N VAL A 321 -2.52 13.23 30.34
CA VAL A 321 -2.40 13.99 29.08
C VAL A 321 -2.76 13.11 27.89
N ILE A 322 -2.14 11.92 27.79
CA ILE A 322 -2.56 10.86 26.89
C ILE A 322 -3.56 9.97 27.66
N PRO A 323 -4.74 9.64 27.09
CA PRO A 323 -5.69 8.78 27.77
C PRO A 323 -5.13 7.36 27.93
N LYS A 324 -5.38 6.73 29.08
CA LYS A 324 -5.08 5.31 29.30
C LYS A 324 -6.23 4.46 28.80
N GLY A 325 -5.92 3.31 28.21
CA GLY A 325 -6.91 2.30 27.85
C GLY A 325 -6.32 0.89 27.84
N GLU A 326 -7.08 -0.07 27.30
CA GLU A 326 -6.78 -1.51 27.38
C GLU A 326 -5.55 -1.92 26.59
N SER A 327 -5.12 -1.08 25.63
CA SER A 327 -3.94 -1.33 24.80
C SER A 327 -2.62 -1.19 25.56
N LEU A 328 -2.60 -0.67 26.79
CA LEU A 328 -1.39 -0.57 27.61
C LEU A 328 -1.52 -1.40 28.90
N GLN A 329 -0.65 -2.40 29.07
CA GLN A 329 -0.62 -3.24 30.26
C GLN A 329 0.83 -3.55 30.66
N ASN A 330 1.19 -3.29 31.93
CA ASN A 330 2.54 -3.55 32.47
C ASN A 330 3.66 -2.96 31.58
N ASP A 331 3.52 -1.70 31.17
CA ASP A 331 4.42 -0.99 30.24
C ASP A 331 4.59 -1.66 28.85
N MET A 332 3.72 -2.61 28.50
CA MET A 332 3.64 -3.18 27.16
C MET A 332 2.47 -2.57 26.40
N LEU A 333 2.77 -1.92 25.28
CA LEU A 333 1.80 -1.34 24.38
C LEU A 333 1.43 -2.35 23.29
N THR A 334 0.15 -2.67 23.20
CA THR A 334 -0.44 -3.56 22.21
C THR A 334 -0.95 -2.76 21.02
N THR A 335 -0.52 -3.16 19.83
CA THR A 335 -0.99 -2.60 18.56
C THR A 335 -1.28 -3.72 17.54
N GLU A 336 -1.59 -3.38 16.29
CA GLU A 336 -1.88 -4.37 15.25
C GLU A 336 -1.45 -3.93 13.85
N ALA A 337 -1.23 -4.91 12.98
CA ALA A 337 -1.06 -4.68 11.55
C ALA A 337 -1.95 -5.64 10.75
N HIS A 338 -2.45 -5.15 9.63
CA HIS A 338 -3.29 -5.87 8.69
C HIS A 338 -2.53 -5.99 7.37
N LEU A 339 -2.51 -7.19 6.81
CA LEU A 339 -2.04 -7.45 5.46
C LEU A 339 -3.19 -8.03 4.66
N PHE A 340 -3.57 -7.39 3.56
CA PHE A 340 -4.63 -7.89 2.70
C PHE A 340 -4.34 -7.67 1.23
N ARG A 341 -4.88 -8.58 0.42
CA ARG A 341 -4.79 -8.59 -1.04
C ARG A 341 -6.19 -8.48 -1.61
N ILE A 342 -6.38 -7.55 -2.53
CA ILE A 342 -7.62 -7.42 -3.32
C ILE A 342 -7.20 -7.37 -4.79
N GLY A 343 -7.60 -8.39 -5.55
CA GLY A 343 -7.11 -8.59 -6.91
C GLY A 343 -5.59 -8.70 -6.92
N ASN A 344 -4.95 -7.82 -7.68
CA ASN A 344 -3.49 -7.79 -7.81
C ASN A 344 -2.81 -6.79 -6.86
N ALA A 345 -3.56 -6.01 -6.09
CA ALA A 345 -2.98 -5.06 -5.15
C ALA A 345 -2.83 -5.66 -3.75
N VAL A 346 -1.77 -5.24 -3.05
CA VAL A 346 -1.52 -5.62 -1.65
C VAL A 346 -1.49 -4.38 -0.77
N PHE A 347 -2.02 -4.51 0.44
CA PHE A 347 -2.18 -3.44 1.40
C PHE A 347 -1.60 -3.87 2.73
N PHE A 348 -0.85 -2.97 3.38
CA PHE A 348 -0.31 -3.19 4.70
C PHE A 348 -0.54 -1.96 5.59
N THR A 349 -1.13 -2.15 6.77
CA THR A 349 -1.34 -1.05 7.73
C THR A 349 -0.15 -0.87 8.65
N MET A 350 0.16 0.38 8.97
CA MET A 350 1.27 0.77 9.81
C MET A 350 0.76 1.66 10.96
N PRO A 351 0.98 1.30 12.23
CA PRO A 351 0.34 1.95 13.38
C PRO A 351 1.01 3.27 13.81
N GLY A 352 1.41 4.12 12.85
CA GLY A 352 2.08 5.40 13.12
C GLY A 352 2.88 5.92 11.93
N GLU A 353 3.83 6.81 12.22
CA GLU A 353 4.68 7.52 11.27
C GLU A 353 5.93 6.71 10.92
N VAL A 354 5.81 5.76 9.98
CA VAL A 354 6.92 4.88 9.57
C VAL A 354 7.98 5.60 8.75
N LEU A 355 9.26 5.38 9.08
CA LEU A 355 10.38 5.92 8.29
C LEU A 355 10.36 5.43 6.83
N PRO A 356 10.73 6.29 5.85
CA PRO A 356 10.74 5.94 4.43
C PRO A 356 11.58 4.71 4.06
N ASN A 357 12.71 4.45 4.74
CA ASN A 357 13.53 3.26 4.48
C ASN A 357 12.81 1.95 4.84
N ILE A 358 12.06 1.92 5.95
CA ILE A 358 11.16 0.81 6.30
C ILE A 358 10.06 0.69 5.24
N GLY A 359 9.48 1.82 4.82
CA GLY A 359 8.50 1.87 3.72
C GLY A 359 9.02 1.22 2.44
N PHE A 360 10.24 1.57 2.00
CA PHE A 360 10.89 0.94 0.84
C PHE A 360 11.13 -0.55 1.04
N LEU A 361 11.58 -0.97 2.22
CA LEU A 361 11.77 -2.38 2.54
C LEU A 361 10.45 -3.15 2.43
N LEU A 362 9.37 -2.61 3.02
CA LEU A 362 8.04 -3.19 2.97
C LEU A 362 7.49 -3.22 1.54
N LYS A 363 7.58 -2.13 0.78
CA LYS A 363 7.19 -2.12 -0.64
C LYS A 363 7.95 -3.17 -1.42
N LYS A 364 9.28 -3.22 -1.31
CA LYS A 364 10.11 -4.22 -2.00
C LYS A 364 9.69 -5.64 -1.65
N TYR A 365 9.50 -5.93 -0.37
CA TYR A 365 9.13 -7.27 0.09
C TYR A 365 7.71 -7.67 -0.32
N LEU A 366 6.73 -6.81 -0.03
CA LEU A 366 5.32 -7.09 -0.29
C LEU A 366 4.96 -7.05 -1.78
N SER A 367 5.79 -6.40 -2.59
CA SER A 367 5.64 -6.40 -4.04
C SER A 367 5.51 -7.83 -4.59
N ALA A 368 6.23 -8.81 -4.04
CA ALA A 368 6.09 -10.21 -4.44
C ALA A 368 4.63 -10.74 -4.42
N TYR A 369 3.75 -10.16 -3.61
CA TYR A 369 2.37 -10.60 -3.41
C TYR A 369 1.30 -9.67 -4.01
N GLY A 370 1.68 -8.49 -4.50
CA GLY A 370 0.77 -7.56 -5.17
C GLY A 370 1.47 -6.34 -5.77
N ASP A 371 0.95 -5.77 -6.85
CA ASP A 371 1.28 -4.44 -7.38
C ASP A 371 -0.01 -3.71 -7.79
N PRO A 372 -0.24 -2.46 -7.35
CA PRO A 372 0.59 -1.67 -6.43
C PRO A 372 0.59 -2.18 -4.98
N VAL A 373 1.59 -1.73 -4.22
CA VAL A 373 1.66 -1.90 -2.76
C VAL A 373 1.15 -0.62 -2.10
N PHE A 374 0.06 -0.73 -1.35
CA PHE A 374 -0.46 0.33 -0.51
C PHE A 374 0.10 0.19 0.90
N LEU A 375 0.81 1.19 1.39
CA LEU A 375 1.24 1.27 2.77
C LEU A 375 0.34 2.27 3.49
N ILE A 376 -0.59 1.78 4.28
CA ILE A 376 -1.58 2.60 5.00
C ILE A 376 -0.94 3.05 6.31
N GLY A 377 -0.31 4.23 6.29
CA GLY A 377 0.21 4.91 7.46
C GLY A 377 -0.89 5.29 8.44
N LEU A 378 -0.53 5.42 9.72
CA LEU A 378 -1.45 5.78 10.80
C LEU A 378 -2.70 4.89 10.84
N GLY A 379 -2.52 3.63 10.46
CA GLY A 379 -3.56 2.64 10.30
C GLY A 379 -3.78 1.86 11.58
N ASN A 380 -5.00 1.97 12.12
CA ASN A 380 -5.53 1.36 13.34
C ASN A 380 -4.93 1.86 14.66
N ASP A 381 -3.94 2.74 14.61
CA ASP A 381 -3.27 3.31 15.78
C ASP A 381 -2.45 4.55 15.39
N GLU A 382 -2.02 5.30 16.39
CA GLU A 382 -1.06 6.40 16.29
C GLU A 382 -0.03 6.28 17.40
N LEU A 383 1.11 5.68 17.08
CA LEU A 383 2.22 5.43 18.02
C LEU A 383 3.38 6.42 17.86
N GLY A 384 3.18 7.49 17.10
CA GLY A 384 4.22 8.42 16.68
C GLY A 384 5.19 7.79 15.69
N TYR A 385 6.45 8.21 15.73
CA TYR A 385 7.46 7.77 14.78
C TYR A 385 7.87 6.31 14.99
N ILE A 386 7.96 5.58 13.88
CA ILE A 386 8.38 4.17 13.84
C ILE A 386 9.72 4.10 13.10
N LEU A 387 10.78 3.84 13.88
CA LEU A 387 12.15 3.71 13.42
C LEU A 387 12.62 2.27 13.59
N CYS A 388 13.61 1.86 12.78
CA CYS A 388 14.38 0.66 13.06
C CYS A 388 15.33 0.92 14.24
N GLU A 389 15.74 -0.14 14.93
CA GLU A 389 16.63 -0.01 16.08
C GLU A 389 17.96 0.66 15.70
N GLU A 390 18.50 0.38 14.51
CA GLU A 390 19.75 0.98 14.03
C GLU A 390 19.63 2.50 13.79
N ASP A 391 18.46 2.97 13.37
CA ASP A 391 18.20 4.40 13.15
C ASP A 391 17.86 5.13 14.44
N TYR A 392 17.19 4.44 15.39
CA TYR A 392 16.64 5.04 16.61
C TYR A 392 17.68 5.82 17.43
N TRP A 393 18.93 5.35 17.44
CA TRP A 393 20.00 5.95 18.23
C TRP A 393 20.78 7.05 17.51
N LEU A 394 20.58 7.24 16.21
CA LEU A 394 21.25 8.29 15.44
C LEU A 394 20.75 9.68 15.84
N ASP A 395 21.67 10.62 16.02
CA ASP A 395 21.33 12.01 16.33
C ASP A 395 20.48 12.68 15.23
N LEU A 396 20.59 12.19 13.99
CA LEU A 396 19.75 12.60 12.86
C LEU A 396 18.25 12.50 13.19
N TYR A 397 17.86 11.48 13.96
CA TYR A 397 16.48 11.16 14.28
C TYR A 397 16.11 11.51 15.73
N ARG A 398 16.83 12.45 16.35
CA ARG A 398 16.60 12.84 17.76
C ARG A 398 15.15 13.30 18.02
N TYR A 399 14.53 14.01 17.08
CA TYR A 399 13.15 14.47 17.22
C TYR A 399 12.18 13.30 17.09
N GLU A 400 12.33 12.49 16.05
CA GLU A 400 11.52 11.29 15.80
C GLU A 400 11.57 10.34 17.01
N ARG A 401 12.77 10.10 17.55
CA ARG A 401 12.95 9.33 18.79
C ARG A 401 12.16 9.91 19.97
N SER A 402 12.13 11.24 20.12
CA SER A 402 11.37 11.87 21.21
C SER A 402 9.86 11.68 21.10
N MET A 403 9.39 11.41 19.88
CA MET A 403 7.99 11.19 19.52
C MET A 403 7.74 9.73 19.11
N SER A 404 8.55 8.78 19.56
CA SER A 404 8.39 7.35 19.30
C SER A 404 8.06 6.60 20.59
N VAL A 405 7.31 5.51 20.51
CA VAL A 405 7.02 4.65 21.67
C VAL A 405 8.24 3.86 22.17
N GLY A 406 9.20 3.53 21.30
CA GLY A 406 10.39 2.77 21.66
C GLY A 406 11.17 2.23 20.46
N SER A 407 12.37 1.72 20.67
CA SER A 407 13.28 1.28 19.59
C SER A 407 12.83 0.02 18.86
N GLN A 408 12.01 -0.82 19.50
CA GLN A 408 11.64 -2.15 18.99
C GLN A 408 10.48 -2.13 17.99
N ILE A 409 9.77 -1.01 17.84
CA ILE A 409 8.53 -0.94 17.05
C ILE A 409 8.75 -1.18 15.56
N GLY A 410 9.82 -0.62 14.97
CA GLY A 410 10.10 -0.79 13.54
C GLY A 410 10.42 -2.24 13.17
N GLU A 411 11.30 -2.89 13.94
CA GLU A 411 11.63 -4.30 13.72
C GLU A 411 10.40 -5.20 13.87
N LYS A 412 9.59 -4.94 14.91
CA LYS A 412 8.38 -5.73 15.17
C LYS A 412 7.35 -5.57 14.06
N LEU A 413 7.21 -4.37 13.49
CA LEU A 413 6.32 -4.12 12.35
C LEU A 413 6.77 -4.89 11.11
N VAL A 414 8.08 -4.86 10.77
CA VAL A 414 8.64 -5.61 9.63
C VAL A 414 8.50 -7.12 9.84
N ALA A 415 8.77 -7.62 11.04
CA ALA A 415 8.59 -9.02 11.39
C ALA A 415 7.12 -9.45 11.23
N THR A 416 6.18 -8.60 11.65
CA THR A 416 4.74 -8.85 11.50
C THR A 416 4.33 -8.88 10.03
N ALA A 417 4.86 -7.98 9.18
CA ALA A 417 4.61 -8.01 7.74
C ALA A 417 5.06 -9.35 7.11
N LYS A 418 6.24 -9.84 7.50
CA LYS A 418 6.77 -11.14 7.05
C LYS A 418 5.86 -12.28 7.50
N GLN A 419 5.55 -12.35 8.79
CA GLN A 419 4.67 -13.39 9.37
C GLN A 419 3.30 -13.43 8.70
N LEU A 420 2.67 -12.27 8.49
CA LEU A 420 1.36 -12.19 7.84
C LEU A 420 1.41 -12.68 6.40
N SER A 421 2.51 -12.48 5.69
CA SER A 421 2.69 -12.95 4.30
C SER A 421 3.10 -14.42 4.18
N GLU A 422 3.43 -15.11 5.28
CA GLU A 422 3.90 -16.50 5.22
C GLU A 422 2.87 -17.43 4.56
N GLY A 423 3.28 -18.16 3.53
CA GLY A 423 2.40 -19.06 2.78
C GLY A 423 1.45 -18.36 1.81
N TRP A 424 1.50 -17.03 1.67
CA TRP A 424 0.89 -16.37 0.51
C TRP A 424 1.60 -16.81 -0.76
N THR A 425 0.83 -17.12 -1.79
CA THR A 425 1.40 -17.36 -3.12
C THR A 425 1.80 -16.01 -3.73
N PRO A 426 3.08 -15.81 -4.10
CA PRO A 426 3.50 -14.64 -4.85
C PRO A 426 2.64 -14.46 -6.11
N ILE A 427 2.32 -13.22 -6.46
CA ILE A 427 1.64 -12.97 -7.73
C ILE A 427 2.60 -13.32 -8.87
N ASP A 428 2.08 -13.98 -9.89
CA ASP A 428 2.83 -14.23 -11.11
C ASP A 428 2.99 -12.89 -11.86
N ARG A 429 4.06 -12.16 -11.53
CA ARG A 429 4.33 -10.81 -12.05
C ARG A 429 4.74 -10.78 -13.51
N GLY A 430 4.70 -11.89 -14.21
CA GLY A 430 5.30 -11.97 -15.52
C GLY A 430 6.83 -11.82 -15.50
N ALA A 431 7.50 -11.42 -14.40
CA ALA A 431 8.95 -11.35 -14.35
C ALA A 431 9.58 -12.73 -14.12
N SER A 432 9.00 -13.55 -13.24
CA SER A 432 9.33 -14.98 -13.17
C SER A 432 8.81 -15.75 -14.38
N SER A 433 7.70 -15.32 -14.98
CA SER A 433 7.16 -15.94 -16.19
C SER A 433 7.97 -15.56 -17.44
N VAL A 434 8.41 -14.32 -17.64
CA VAL A 434 9.23 -13.91 -18.79
C VAL A 434 10.57 -14.59 -18.72
N ASP A 435 11.25 -14.60 -17.56
CA ASP A 435 12.49 -15.35 -17.41
C ASP A 435 12.26 -16.86 -17.67
N ALA A 436 11.21 -17.46 -17.10
CA ALA A 436 10.92 -18.88 -17.31
C ALA A 436 10.48 -19.22 -18.75
N GLU A 437 9.65 -18.39 -19.38
CA GLU A 437 9.17 -18.54 -20.76
C GLU A 437 10.29 -18.25 -21.75
N LEU A 438 11.18 -17.30 -21.46
CA LEU A 438 12.41 -17.11 -22.22
C LEU A 438 13.32 -18.33 -22.10
N GLN A 439 13.51 -18.90 -20.91
CA GLN A 439 14.28 -20.14 -20.76
C GLN A 439 13.65 -21.31 -21.52
N LYS A 440 12.32 -21.47 -21.48
CA LYS A 440 11.60 -22.46 -22.31
C LYS A 440 11.74 -22.16 -23.80
N TYR A 441 11.68 -20.89 -24.19
CA TYR A 441 11.87 -20.46 -25.57
C TYR A 441 13.29 -20.78 -26.05
N ILE A 442 14.32 -20.59 -25.22
CA ILE A 442 15.69 -21.00 -25.57
C ILE A 442 15.79 -22.51 -25.82
N GLN A 443 15.06 -23.34 -25.08
CA GLN A 443 15.02 -24.80 -25.29
C GLN A 443 14.38 -25.19 -26.64
N ARG A 444 13.64 -24.28 -27.29
CA ARG A 444 13.05 -24.47 -28.62
C ARG A 444 14.01 -24.16 -29.76
N PHE A 445 15.23 -23.74 -29.46
CA PHE A 445 16.26 -23.52 -30.46
C PHE A 445 16.56 -24.79 -31.26
N ARG A 446 16.76 -24.63 -32.57
CA ARG A 446 17.07 -25.70 -33.53
C ARG A 446 18.47 -25.48 -34.12
N PRO A 447 19.53 -26.07 -33.54
CA PRO A 447 20.91 -25.88 -33.99
C PRO A 447 21.12 -26.19 -35.48
N GLU A 448 20.43 -27.20 -36.00
CA GLU A 448 20.47 -27.61 -37.39
C GLU A 448 19.91 -26.57 -38.35
N ARG A 449 18.97 -25.73 -37.89
CA ARG A 449 18.40 -24.62 -38.68
C ARG A 449 19.28 -23.39 -38.64
N ALA A 450 20.01 -23.18 -37.55
CA ALA A 450 20.85 -22.00 -37.36
C ALA A 450 22.16 -22.04 -38.18
N GLY A 451 22.63 -23.23 -38.58
CA GLY A 451 23.82 -23.38 -39.42
C GLY A 451 25.05 -22.66 -38.83
N ALA A 452 25.68 -21.79 -39.63
CA ALA A 452 26.86 -21.02 -39.22
C ALA A 452 26.52 -19.63 -38.63
N LEU A 453 25.26 -19.37 -38.28
CA LEU A 453 24.84 -18.05 -37.78
C LEU A 453 25.62 -17.63 -36.52
N LYS A 454 26.09 -16.39 -36.54
CA LYS A 454 26.61 -15.67 -35.38
C LYS A 454 25.87 -14.34 -35.26
N ALA A 455 25.00 -14.21 -34.25
CA ALA A 455 24.20 -13.01 -34.04
C ALA A 455 23.88 -12.79 -32.55
N THR A 456 23.82 -11.52 -32.16
CA THR A 456 23.37 -11.03 -30.87
C THR A 456 22.10 -10.21 -31.07
N TYR A 457 21.03 -10.62 -30.41
CA TYR A 457 19.77 -9.91 -30.35
C TYR A 457 19.63 -9.25 -28.98
N ARG A 458 19.17 -8.02 -28.97
CA ARG A 458 18.82 -7.27 -27.76
C ARG A 458 17.30 -7.21 -27.66
N PHE A 459 16.73 -7.67 -26.55
CA PHE A 459 15.32 -7.54 -26.26
C PHE A 459 15.11 -6.50 -25.17
N LEU A 460 14.36 -5.46 -25.49
CA LEU A 460 13.91 -4.41 -24.58
C LEU A 460 12.45 -4.69 -24.24
N LEU A 461 12.24 -5.44 -23.15
CA LEU A 461 10.93 -5.91 -22.73
C LEU A 461 10.35 -4.95 -21.69
N GLU A 462 9.38 -4.11 -22.09
CA GLU A 462 8.81 -3.11 -21.19
C GLU A 462 8.14 -3.81 -19.99
N GLY A 463 8.56 -3.41 -18.78
CA GLY A 463 8.12 -4.03 -17.53
C GLY A 463 8.92 -5.26 -17.07
N ALA A 464 9.81 -5.83 -17.90
CA ALA A 464 10.66 -6.98 -17.53
C ALA A 464 12.17 -6.71 -17.63
N GLY A 465 12.58 -5.63 -18.31
CA GLY A 465 13.97 -5.22 -18.42
C GLY A 465 14.60 -5.65 -19.73
N GLU A 466 15.93 -5.80 -19.72
CA GLU A 466 16.74 -5.98 -20.92
C GLU A 466 17.40 -7.36 -20.96
N TYR A 467 17.42 -7.95 -22.16
CA TYR A 467 17.94 -9.29 -22.39
C TYR A 467 18.78 -9.34 -23.66
N TYR A 468 19.77 -10.24 -23.65
CA TYR A 468 20.66 -10.49 -24.76
C TYR A 468 20.59 -11.96 -25.14
N LEU A 469 20.11 -12.25 -26.36
CA LEU A 469 20.16 -13.57 -26.95
C LEU A 469 21.34 -13.65 -27.92
N ARG A 470 22.30 -14.53 -27.63
CA ARG A 470 23.46 -14.79 -28.49
C ARG A 470 23.33 -16.16 -29.12
N ILE A 471 23.35 -16.19 -30.45
CA ILE A 471 23.43 -17.40 -31.26
C ILE A 471 24.83 -17.47 -31.84
N ALA A 472 25.59 -18.50 -31.49
CA ALA A 472 26.89 -18.78 -32.08
C ALA A 472 27.22 -20.27 -31.90
N GLU A 473 27.97 -20.84 -32.86
CA GLU A 473 28.48 -22.22 -32.77
C GLU A 473 27.38 -23.26 -32.50
N GLY A 474 26.21 -23.08 -33.12
CA GLY A 474 25.06 -23.97 -32.94
C GLY A 474 24.45 -23.92 -31.53
N LYS A 475 24.67 -22.86 -30.76
CA LYS A 475 24.07 -22.67 -29.43
C LYS A 475 23.38 -21.32 -29.33
N ALA A 476 22.25 -21.29 -28.61
CA ALA A 476 21.57 -20.08 -28.19
C ALA A 476 21.77 -19.90 -26.67
N THR A 477 22.21 -18.70 -26.26
CA THR A 477 22.41 -18.35 -24.85
C THR A 477 21.72 -17.02 -24.54
N LEU A 478 21.14 -16.93 -23.34
CA LEU A 478 20.43 -15.75 -22.88
C LEU A 478 21.10 -15.15 -21.64
N SER A 479 21.26 -13.84 -21.62
CA SER A 479 21.87 -13.10 -20.50
C SER A 479 21.10 -11.81 -20.24
N LYS A 480 21.12 -11.32 -19.00
CA LYS A 480 20.69 -9.96 -18.64
C LYS A 480 21.83 -8.93 -18.74
N GLU A 481 23.06 -9.42 -18.85
CA GLU A 481 24.26 -8.61 -19.07
C GLU A 481 24.72 -8.74 -20.52
N GLY A 482 24.98 -7.61 -21.17
CA GLY A 482 25.46 -7.54 -22.53
C GLY A 482 25.82 -6.11 -22.93
N ASN A 483 26.50 -5.98 -24.05
CA ASN A 483 26.87 -4.68 -24.61
C ASN A 483 25.88 -4.30 -25.73
N PRO A 484 25.13 -3.19 -25.60
CA PRO A 484 24.20 -2.74 -26.63
C PRO A 484 24.82 -2.58 -28.02
N SER A 485 26.12 -2.22 -28.11
CA SER A 485 26.79 -2.00 -29.39
C SER A 485 27.11 -3.29 -30.15
N GLU A 486 27.02 -4.45 -29.49
CA GLU A 486 27.25 -5.76 -30.11
C GLU A 486 25.98 -6.37 -30.71
N ALA A 487 24.81 -5.79 -30.44
CA ALA A 487 23.53 -6.28 -30.94
C ALA A 487 23.32 -5.87 -32.40
N GLN A 488 23.11 -6.85 -33.28
CA GLN A 488 22.76 -6.61 -34.68
C GLN A 488 21.27 -6.27 -34.85
N VAL A 489 20.44 -6.64 -33.86
CA VAL A 489 19.00 -6.40 -33.83
C VAL A 489 18.59 -6.01 -32.42
N THR A 490 17.78 -4.96 -32.30
CA THR A 490 17.07 -4.61 -31.07
C THR A 490 15.57 -4.75 -31.29
N ILE A 491 14.90 -5.54 -30.46
CA ILE A 491 13.43 -5.67 -30.46
C ILE A 491 12.89 -5.02 -29.18
N ARG A 492 12.01 -4.05 -29.35
CA ARG A 492 11.32 -3.36 -28.25
C ARG A 492 9.83 -3.72 -28.27
N VAL A 493 9.30 -4.15 -27.14
CA VAL A 493 7.94 -4.68 -27.04
C VAL A 493 7.51 -4.78 -25.57
N PRO A 494 6.22 -4.60 -25.23
CA PRO A 494 5.73 -4.92 -23.89
C PRO A 494 6.00 -6.38 -23.52
N ALA A 495 6.49 -6.63 -22.30
CA ALA A 495 6.93 -7.97 -21.90
C ALA A 495 5.87 -9.05 -22.09
N GLN A 496 4.61 -8.75 -21.76
CA GLN A 496 3.50 -9.69 -21.93
C GLN A 496 3.22 -9.99 -23.41
N VAL A 497 3.30 -8.99 -24.30
CA VAL A 497 3.10 -9.18 -25.74
C VAL A 497 4.20 -10.08 -26.31
N PHE A 498 5.44 -9.91 -25.86
CA PHE A 498 6.54 -10.79 -26.25
C PHE A 498 6.31 -12.23 -25.79
N VAL A 499 5.85 -12.44 -24.55
CA VAL A 499 5.48 -13.78 -24.03
C VAL A 499 4.36 -14.39 -24.87
N ASP A 500 3.34 -13.62 -25.22
CA ASP A 500 2.24 -14.11 -26.05
C ASP A 500 2.72 -14.47 -27.47
N ILE A 501 3.70 -13.75 -28.03
CA ILE A 501 4.34 -14.08 -29.31
C ILE A 501 5.08 -15.41 -29.21
N ILE A 502 6.01 -15.54 -28.25
CA ILE A 502 6.82 -16.75 -28.14
C ILE A 502 5.97 -17.96 -27.73
N THR A 503 4.85 -17.79 -27.03
CA THR A 503 3.92 -18.89 -26.70
C THR A 503 2.87 -19.17 -27.78
N GLY A 504 2.89 -18.43 -28.89
CA GLY A 504 1.99 -18.63 -30.04
C GLY A 504 0.57 -18.08 -29.85
N LYS A 505 0.31 -17.31 -28.79
CA LYS A 505 -0.97 -16.63 -28.51
C LYS A 505 -1.14 -15.33 -29.30
N ARG A 506 -0.04 -14.74 -29.77
CA ARG A 506 -0.01 -13.50 -30.56
C ARG A 506 0.87 -13.70 -31.79
N ASN A 507 0.44 -13.19 -32.94
CA ASN A 507 1.26 -13.21 -34.15
C ASN A 507 2.27 -12.05 -34.12
N ALA A 508 3.55 -12.34 -34.38
CA ALA A 508 4.62 -11.34 -34.34
C ALA A 508 4.48 -10.26 -35.43
N LEU A 509 4.01 -10.62 -36.63
CA LEU A 509 3.83 -9.69 -37.74
C LEU A 509 2.67 -8.73 -37.48
N ASP A 510 1.58 -9.21 -36.87
CA ASP A 510 0.46 -8.36 -36.47
C ASP A 510 0.87 -7.38 -35.36
N ALA A 511 1.64 -7.85 -34.37
CA ALA A 511 2.20 -6.99 -33.31
C ALA A 511 3.14 -5.90 -33.89
N TYR A 512 3.92 -6.24 -34.93
CA TYR A 512 4.75 -5.27 -35.64
C TYR A 512 3.90 -4.24 -36.41
N ASN A 513 2.92 -4.69 -37.18
CA ASN A 513 2.05 -3.82 -37.99
C ASN A 513 1.18 -2.87 -37.13
N THR A 514 0.86 -3.27 -35.90
CA THR A 514 0.10 -2.44 -34.93
C THR A 514 0.99 -1.50 -34.11
N GLY A 515 2.33 -1.61 -34.24
CA GLY A 515 3.29 -0.79 -33.52
C GLY A 515 3.60 -1.24 -32.08
N GLU A 516 3.00 -2.35 -31.63
CA GLU A 516 3.26 -2.97 -30.31
C GLU A 516 4.67 -3.59 -30.23
N LEU A 517 5.18 -4.09 -31.37
CA LEU A 517 6.53 -4.61 -31.51
C LEU A 517 7.31 -3.73 -32.48
N GLN A 518 8.48 -3.25 -32.04
CA GLN A 518 9.38 -2.44 -32.84
C GLN A 518 10.70 -3.19 -33.03
N VAL A 519 11.25 -3.12 -34.25
CA VAL A 519 12.54 -3.73 -34.60
C VAL A 519 13.45 -2.64 -35.14
N GLU A 520 14.64 -2.56 -34.55
CA GLU A 520 15.75 -1.70 -35.00
C GLU A 520 16.95 -2.59 -35.39
N GLY A 521 17.67 -2.23 -36.45
CA GLY A 521 18.79 -3.01 -36.97
C GLY A 521 18.40 -3.96 -38.11
N ASP A 522 18.97 -5.16 -38.13
CA ASP A 522 18.76 -6.13 -39.22
C ASP A 522 17.41 -6.86 -39.11
N ILE A 523 16.43 -6.40 -39.89
CA ILE A 523 15.07 -6.97 -39.92
C ILE A 523 15.07 -8.43 -40.41
N GLY A 524 15.99 -8.79 -41.32
CA GLY A 524 16.11 -10.16 -41.82
C GLY A 524 16.53 -11.13 -40.70
N LEU A 525 17.48 -10.72 -39.86
CA LEU A 525 17.84 -11.46 -38.66
C LEU A 525 16.69 -11.53 -37.65
N ALA A 526 15.91 -10.46 -37.48
CA ALA A 526 14.74 -10.48 -36.60
C ALA A 526 13.70 -11.53 -37.04
N GLN A 527 13.40 -11.62 -38.34
CA GLN A 527 12.50 -12.63 -38.90
C GLN A 527 13.09 -14.05 -38.78
N TYR A 528 14.41 -14.18 -38.87
CA TYR A 528 15.09 -15.46 -38.76
C TYR A 528 14.89 -16.13 -37.40
N LEU A 529 14.63 -15.38 -36.32
CA LEU A 529 14.26 -15.93 -35.01
C LEU A 529 13.04 -16.87 -35.10
N LEU A 530 12.05 -16.53 -35.91
CA LEU A 530 10.84 -17.35 -36.09
C LEU A 530 11.12 -18.69 -36.78
N TYR A 531 12.23 -18.78 -37.51
CA TYR A 531 12.64 -20.00 -38.22
C TYR A 531 13.49 -20.93 -37.33
N VAL A 532 14.40 -20.34 -36.52
CA VAL A 532 15.36 -21.11 -35.70
C VAL A 532 14.84 -21.47 -34.31
N PHE A 533 13.69 -20.93 -33.89
CA PHE A 533 13.00 -21.30 -32.65
C PHE A 533 11.61 -21.86 -32.97
N GLU A 534 11.38 -23.14 -32.65
CA GLU A 534 10.09 -23.83 -32.88
C GLU A 534 9.62 -24.66 -31.70
#